data_AF-A0A2D8VL63-F1
#
_entry.id   AF-A0A2D8VL63-F1
#
_cell.length_a   1.000
_cell.length_b   1.000
_cell.length_c   1.000
_cell.angle_alpha   90.00
_cell.angle_beta   90.00
_cell.angle_gamma   90.00
#
_symmetry.space_group_name_H-M   'P 1'
#
loop_
_entity.id
_entity.type
_entity.pdbx_description
1 polymer ?
#
loop_
_entity_poly.entity_id
_entity_poly.type
_entity_poly.pdbx_seq_one_letter_code
_entity_poly.pdbx_strand_id
1 'polypeptide(L)' 'MESDLTFKKLNFKARRGMKETTEILKRIFAEYQTLSRVQKEELEDLLNLNDQEIFDLIFKQRDAFENKFSSLKNFLYE' A
#
# COMPACT_ATOMS: atom_id res chain seq x y z
N MET A 1 16.92 -5.25 13.72
CA MET A 1 17.33 -3.91 13.23
C MET A 1 16.92 -3.66 11.77
N GLU A 2 16.76 -4.69 10.92
CA GLU A 2 16.28 -4.51 9.53
C GLU A 2 14.84 -4.01 9.39
N SER A 3 13.92 -4.42 10.28
CA SER A 3 12.51 -4.02 10.20
C SER A 3 12.28 -2.50 10.28
N ASP A 4 13.16 -1.77 10.97
CA ASP A 4 13.03 -0.31 11.16
C ASP A 4 13.43 0.48 9.89
N LEU A 5 14.41 -0.04 9.16
CA LEU A 5 14.96 0.59 7.95
C LEU A 5 14.03 0.39 6.74
N THR A 6 13.50 -0.83 6.59
CA THR A 6 12.46 -1.13 5.60
C THR A 6 11.21 -0.29 5.87
N PHE A 7 10.74 -0.26 7.13
CA PHE A 7 9.59 0.55 7.52
C PHE A 7 9.78 2.04 7.19
N LYS A 8 10.92 2.64 7.51
CA LYS A 8 11.19 4.06 7.19
C LYS A 8 11.21 4.35 5.69
N LYS A 9 11.86 3.49 4.88
CA LYS A 9 11.89 3.64 3.42
C LYS A 9 10.49 3.54 2.82
N LEU A 10 9.74 2.54 3.26
CA LEU A 10 8.38 2.30 2.81
C LEU A 10 7.45 3.45 3.24
N ASN A 11 7.53 3.92 4.49
CA ASN A 11 6.75 5.06 4.98
C ASN A 11 7.08 6.36 4.24
N PHE A 12 8.33 6.54 3.80
CA PHE A 12 8.68 7.65 2.92
C PHE A 12 8.04 7.50 1.54
N LYS A 13 8.09 6.31 0.94
CA LYS A 13 7.39 6.00 -0.32
C LYS A 13 5.87 6.11 -0.21
N ALA A 14 5.29 5.92 0.97
CA ALA A 14 3.85 6.04 1.21
C ALA A 14 3.37 7.49 1.25
N ARG A 15 4.28 8.46 1.42
CA ARG A 15 3.97 9.89 1.30
C ARG A 15 3.88 10.25 -0.17
N ARG A 16 2.65 10.39 -0.63
CA ARG A 16 2.28 10.58 -2.02
C ARG A 16 1.78 12.01 -2.25
N GLY A 17 1.83 12.44 -3.51
CA GLY A 17 1.38 13.77 -3.91
C GLY A 17 -0.15 13.91 -3.80
N MET A 18 -0.88 12.81 -3.97
CA MET A 18 -2.33 12.78 -3.79
C MET A 18 -2.69 12.44 -2.34
N LYS A 19 -3.62 13.22 -1.77
CA LYS A 19 -4.12 13.00 -0.40
C LYS A 19 -4.81 11.65 -0.26
N GLU A 20 -5.66 11.32 -1.23
CA GLU A 20 -6.45 10.07 -1.23
C GLU A 20 -5.58 8.82 -1.20
N THR A 21 -4.54 8.75 -2.05
CA THR A 21 -3.59 7.63 -2.05
C THR A 21 -2.78 7.59 -0.76
N THR A 22 -2.34 8.76 -0.27
CA THR A 22 -1.58 8.87 0.98
C THR A 22 -2.37 8.37 2.18
N GLU A 23 -3.66 8.69 2.30
CA GLU A 23 -4.49 8.26 3.43
C GLU A 23 -4.68 6.75 3.45
N ILE A 24 -4.96 6.15 2.30
CA ILE A 24 -5.10 4.69 2.17
C ILE A 24 -3.78 3.98 2.49
N LEU A 25 -2.68 4.44 1.91
CA LEU A 25 -1.36 3.87 2.20
C LEU A 25 -1.02 4.04 3.69
N LYS A 26 -1.28 5.20 4.30
CA LYS A 26 -1.07 5.40 5.74
C LYS A 26 -1.88 4.43 6.61
N ARG A 27 -3.13 4.13 6.25
CA ARG A 27 -3.94 3.11 6.96
C ARG A 27 -3.28 1.74 6.88
N ILE A 28 -2.92 1.30 5.67
CA ILE A 28 -2.24 0.02 5.47
C ILE A 28 -0.91 -0.02 6.26
N PHE A 29 -0.19 1.10 6.29
CA PHE A 29 1.07 1.22 7.03
C PHE A 29 0.94 1.24 8.55
N ALA A 30 -0.16 1.79 9.07
CA ALA A 30 -0.42 1.77 10.51
C ALA A 30 -0.49 0.32 11.01
N GLU A 31 -1.04 -0.56 10.18
CA GLU A 31 -1.15 -2.01 10.41
C GLU A 31 0.09 -2.78 9.92
N TYR A 32 1.15 -2.11 9.44
CA TYR A 32 2.32 -2.77 8.83
C TYR A 32 2.96 -3.82 9.74
N GLN A 33 2.98 -3.61 11.05
CA GLN A 33 3.54 -4.61 11.97
C GLN A 33 2.70 -5.89 12.05
N THR A 34 1.38 -5.79 11.92
CA THR A 34 0.43 -6.91 11.96
C THR A 34 0.26 -7.57 10.59
N LEU A 35 0.67 -6.90 9.50
CA LEU A 35 0.66 -7.48 8.15
C LEU A 35 1.46 -8.78 8.06
N SER A 36 0.87 -9.76 7.38
CA SER A 36 1.54 -10.98 6.99
C SER A 36 2.65 -10.72 5.97
N ARG A 37 3.59 -11.67 5.83
CA ARG A 37 4.70 -11.54 4.88
C ARG A 37 4.22 -11.25 3.45
N VAL A 38 3.18 -11.94 2.98
CA VAL A 38 2.57 -11.73 1.65
C VAL A 38 2.03 -10.31 1.48
N GLN A 39 1.32 -9.80 2.50
CA GLN A 39 0.79 -8.42 2.46
C GLN A 39 1.90 -7.38 2.43
N LYS A 40 3.02 -7.62 3.14
CA LYS A 40 4.19 -6.74 3.10
C LYS A 40 4.80 -6.72 1.71
N GLU A 41 4.99 -7.88 1.08
CA GLU A 41 5.50 -7.99 -0.29
C GLU A 41 4.58 -7.28 -1.30
N GLU A 42 3.26 -7.49 -1.19
CA GLU A 42 2.26 -6.79 -2.01
C GLU A 42 2.30 -5.26 -1.79
N LEU A 43 2.50 -4.81 -0.56
CA LEU A 43 2.61 -3.38 -0.23
C LEU A 43 3.88 -2.78 -0.82
N GLU A 44 5.01 -3.48 -0.76
CA GLU A 44 6.25 -3.05 -1.41
C GLU A 44 6.08 -2.90 -2.92
N ASP A 45 5.37 -3.84 -3.55
CA ASP A 45 5.09 -3.80 -4.99
C ASP A 45 4.15 -2.64 -5.35
N LEU A 46 3.08 -2.44 -4.56
CA LEU A 46 2.19 -1.29 -4.67
C LEU A 46 2.95 0.04 -4.53
N LEU A 47 3.87 0.14 -3.58
CA LEU A 47 4.69 1.33 -3.36
C LEU A 47 5.78 1.54 -4.42
N ASN A 48 6.07 0.55 -5.24
CA ASN A 48 6.92 0.72 -6.42
C ASN A 48 6.18 1.35 -7.60
N LEU A 49 4.84 1.35 -7.58
CA LEU A 49 4.04 2.04 -8.60
C LEU A 49 4.04 3.56 -8.37
N ASN A 50 3.74 4.32 -9.43
CA ASN A 50 3.61 5.77 -9.36
C ASN A 50 2.29 6.20 -8.71
N ASP A 51 2.21 7.45 -8.24
CA ASP A 51 1.03 8.01 -7.54
C ASP A 51 -0.27 7.81 -8.33
N GLN A 52 -0.20 8.13 -9.63
CA GLN A 52 -1.33 8.03 -10.55
C GLN A 52 -1.74 6.57 -10.79
N GLU A 53 -0.79 5.64 -10.88
CA GLU A 53 -1.06 4.21 -11.05
C GLU A 53 -1.74 3.63 -9.81
N ILE A 54 -1.24 3.98 -8.61
CA ILE A 54 -1.85 3.57 -7.34
C ILE A 54 -3.27 4.12 -7.24
N PHE A 55 -3.46 5.41 -7.58
CA PHE A 55 -4.78 6.02 -7.59
C PHE A 55 -5.71 5.30 -8.56
N ASP A 56 -5.28 5.08 -9.80
CA ASP A 56 -6.10 4.43 -10.81
C ASP A 56 -6.45 3.00 -10.39
N LEU A 57 -5.50 2.24 -9.82
CA LEU A 57 -5.76 0.89 -9.30
C LEU A 57 -6.76 0.88 -8.12
N ILE A 58 -6.60 1.76 -7.15
CA ILE A 58 -7.43 1.76 -5.93
C ILE A 58 -8.83 2.36 -6.18
N PHE A 59 -8.93 3.38 -7.04
CA PHE A 59 -10.15 4.16 -7.24
C PHE A 59 -10.86 3.88 -8.57
N LYS A 60 -10.15 3.57 -9.65
CA LYS A 60 -10.76 3.32 -10.98
C LYS A 60 -10.79 1.85 -11.39
N GLN A 61 -9.74 1.10 -11.05
CA GLN A 61 -9.51 -0.28 -11.48
C GLN A 61 -9.47 -1.21 -10.27
N ARG A 62 -10.49 -1.13 -9.41
CA ARG A 62 -10.58 -1.92 -8.18
C ARG A 62 -10.49 -3.43 -8.44
N ASP A 63 -11.15 -3.94 -9.48
CA ASP A 63 -11.01 -5.35 -9.88
C ASP A 63 -9.55 -5.74 -10.15
N ALA A 64 -8.79 -4.86 -10.84
CA ALA A 64 -7.38 -5.12 -11.11
C ALA A 64 -6.54 -5.06 -9.82
N PHE A 65 -6.88 -4.14 -8.91
CA PHE A 65 -6.26 -4.10 -7.59
C PHE A 65 -6.57 -5.35 -6.78
N GLU A 66 -7.82 -5.80 -6.70
CA GLU A 66 -8.19 -7.00 -5.95
C GLU A 66 -7.60 -8.27 -6.53
N ASN A 67 -7.41 -8.33 -7.84
CA ASN A 67 -6.80 -9.47 -8.50
C ASN A 67 -5.27 -9.50 -8.30
N LYS A 68 -4.62 -8.33 -8.29
CA LYS A 68 -3.16 -8.21 -8.16
C LYS A 68 -2.67 -8.10 -6.71
N PHE A 69 -3.50 -7.51 -5.84
CA PHE A 69 -3.23 -7.21 -4.42
C PHE A 69 -4.32 -7.81 -3.53
N SER A 70 -4.60 -9.09 -3.75
CA SER A 70 -5.73 -9.80 -3.13
C SER A 70 -5.68 -9.84 -1.61
N SER A 71 -4.48 -9.78 -1.00
CA SER A 71 -4.34 -9.77 0.47
C SER A 71 -4.41 -8.37 1.07
N LEU A 72 -4.21 -7.31 0.26
CA LEU A 72 -4.32 -5.92 0.69
C LEU A 72 -5.73 -5.35 0.53
N LYS A 73 -6.59 -5.97 -0.28
CA LYS A 73 -7.97 -5.49 -0.50
C LYS A 73 -8.76 -5.27 0.79
N ASN A 74 -8.51 -6.07 1.82
CA ASN A 74 -9.20 -5.96 3.11
C ASN A 74 -8.99 -4.58 3.76
N PHE A 75 -7.88 -3.89 3.49
CA PHE A 75 -7.60 -2.56 4.02
C PHE A 75 -8.31 -1.42 3.26
N LEU A 76 -8.91 -1.71 2.10
CA LEU A 76 -9.65 -0.73 1.31
C LEU A 76 -11.14 -0.67 1.67
N TYR A 77 -11.66 -1.72 2.29
CA TYR A 77 -13.09 -1.92 2.53
C TYR A 77 -13.52 -1.70 4.00
N GLU A 78 -12.62 -1.19 4.85
CA GLU A 78 -12.84 -0.91 6.28
C GLU A 78 -13.17 0.55 6.61
#